data_AF-A0A7T0NZU3-F1
#
_entry.id   AF-A0A7T0NZU3-F1
#
_cell.length_a   1.000
_cell.length_b   1.000
_cell.length_c   1.000
_cell.angle_alpha   90.00
_cell.angle_beta   90.00
_cell.angle_gamma   90.00
#
_symmetry.space_group_name_H-M   'P 1'
#
loop_
_entity.id
_entity.type
_entity.pdbx_description
1 polymer ?
#
loop_
_entity_poly.entity_id
_entity_poly.type
_entity_poly.pdbx_seq_one_letter_code
_entity_poly.pdbx_strand_id
1 'polypeptide(L)' 'MNAAIIALLVVMLISTVSSWWMIRRKEQEKPVKIMMFIGYFWLLTFLQLFLFATLYFIGHRFFP' A
#
# COMPACT_ATOMS: atom_id res chain seq x y z
N MET A 1 7.69 -19.80 -6.51
CA MET A 1 7.55 -18.34 -6.77
C MET A 1 8.46 -17.61 -5.79
N ASN A 2 9.21 -16.58 -6.21
CA ASN A 2 10.17 -15.88 -5.34
C ASN A 2 9.41 -15.21 -4.16
N ALA A 3 9.93 -15.37 -2.93
CA ALA A 3 9.33 -14.79 -1.72
C ALA A 3 9.17 -13.27 -1.80
N ALA A 4 10.13 -12.58 -2.45
CA ALA A 4 10.03 -11.13 -2.68
C ALA A 4 8.83 -10.76 -3.57
N ILE A 5 8.56 -11.56 -4.60
CA ILE A 5 7.42 -11.35 -5.50
C ILE A 5 6.10 -11.53 -4.71
N ILE A 6 6.02 -12.56 -3.86
CA ILE A 6 4.84 -12.79 -3.02
C ILE A 6 4.61 -11.59 -2.09
N ALA A 7 5.65 -11.09 -1.43
CA ALA A 7 5.55 -9.93 -0.55
C ALA A 7 5.03 -8.68 -1.29
N LEU A 8 5.56 -8.40 -2.48
CA LEU A 8 5.09 -7.28 -3.31
C LEU A 8 3.62 -7.44 -3.72
N LEU A 9 3.20 -8.65 -4.10
CA LEU A 9 1.80 -8.92 -4.43
C LEU A 9 0.86 -8.70 -3.24
N VAL A 10 1.28 -9.07 -2.03
CA VAL A 10 0.52 -8.82 -0.80
C VAL A 10 0.38 -7.32 -0.56
N VAL A 11 1.46 -6.54 -0.70
CA VAL A 11 1.43 -5.08 -0.56
C VAL A 11 0.45 -4.45 -1.56
N MET A 12 0.49 -4.90 -2.82
CA MET A 12 -0.43 -4.42 -3.85
C MET A 12 -1.88 -4.77 -3.53
N LEU A 13 -2.14 -5.98 -3.04
CA LEU A 13 -3.48 -6.44 -2.69
C LEU A 13 -4.06 -5.62 -1.53
N ILE A 14 -3.28 -5.42 -0.46
CA ILE A 14 -3.68 -4.60 0.69
C ILE A 14 -3.96 -3.15 0.26
N SER A 15 -3.09 -2.58 -0.57
CA SER A 15 -3.25 -1.20 -1.06
C SER A 15 -4.50 -1.05 -1.92
N THR A 16 -4.79 -2.03 -2.78
CA THR A 16 -5.96 -2.06 -3.65
C THR A 16 -7.26 -2.10 -2.84
N VAL A 17 -7.36 -3.07 -1.91
CA VAL A 17 -8.57 -3.25 -1.09
C VAL A 17 -8.83 -2.03 -0.21
N SER A 18 -7.78 -1.51 0.42
CA SER A 18 -7.86 -0.32 1.28
C SER A 18 -8.30 0.93 0.49
N SER A 19 -7.67 1.19 -0.66
CA SER A 19 -7.99 2.35 -1.50
C SER A 19 -9.40 2.28 -2.05
N TRP A 20 -9.83 1.10 -2.49
CA TRP A 20 -11.21 0.86 -2.93
C TRP A 20 -12.21 1.12 -1.80
N TRP A 21 -11.92 0.61 -0.60
CA TRP A 21 -12.76 0.79 0.58
C TRP A 21 -12.90 2.26 1.00
N MET A 22 -11.83 3.06 0.84
CA MET A 22 -11.84 4.50 1.13
C MET A 22 -12.69 5.30 0.13
N ILE A 23 -12.70 4.92 -1.14
CA ILE A 23 -13.34 5.72 -2.21
C ILE A 23 -14.79 5.32 -2.44
N ARG A 24 -15.17 4.07 -2.18
CA ARG A 24 -16.54 3.58 -2.46
C ARG A 24 -17.64 4.42 -1.80
N ARG A 25 -17.33 5.14 -0.71
CA ARG A 25 -18.27 5.99 0.03
C ARG A 25 -18.23 7.47 -0.37
N LYS A 26 -17.33 7.87 -1.27
CA LYS A 26 -17.21 9.26 -1.71
C LYS A 26 -18.25 9.56 -2.79
N GLU A 27 -18.94 10.68 -2.70
CA GLU A 27 -19.83 11.19 -3.76
C GLU A 27 -19.03 12.17 -4.62
N GLN A 28 -18.42 11.65 -5.70
CA GLN A 28 -17.59 12.38 -6.64
C GLN A 28 -17.80 11.79 -8.03
N GLU A 29 -17.50 12.57 -9.06
CA GLU A 29 -17.57 12.11 -10.44
C GLU A 29 -16.62 10.92 -10.68
N LYS A 30 -16.98 10.04 -11.61
CA LYS A 30 -16.17 8.86 -11.98
C LYS A 30 -14.68 9.18 -12.23
N PRO A 31 -14.30 10.20 -13.04
CA PRO A 31 -12.89 10.51 -13.27
C PRO A 31 -12.16 10.93 -11.98
N VAL A 32 -12.80 11.72 -11.13
CA VAL A 32 -12.24 12.15 -9.84
C VAL A 32 -12.03 10.96 -8.91
N LYS A 33 -12.98 10.01 -8.86
CA LYS A 33 -12.83 8.78 -8.07
C LYS A 33 -11.65 7.93 -8.52
N ILE A 34 -11.40 7.84 -9.82
CA ILE A 34 -10.24 7.10 -10.36
C ILE A 34 -8.94 7.77 -9.94
N MET A 35 -8.86 9.10 -10.05
CA MET A 35 -7.68 9.84 -9.60
C MET A 35 -7.44 9.67 -8.10
N MET A 36 -8.48 9.74 -7.28
CA MET A 36 -8.39 9.46 -5.84
C MET A 36 -7.89 8.03 -5.58
N PHE A 37 -8.33 7.05 -6.38
CA PHE A 37 -7.93 5.65 -6.23
C PHE A 37 -6.46 5.47 -6.47
N ILE A 38 -5.97 6.04 -7.57
CA ILE A 38 -4.55 6.02 -7.91
C ILE A 38 -3.75 6.69 -6.78
N GLY A 39 -4.20 7.85 -6.29
CA GLY A 39 -3.55 8.57 -5.20
C GLY A 39 -3.45 7.75 -3.91
N TYR A 40 -4.57 7.21 -3.40
CA TYR A 40 -4.56 6.39 -2.19
C TYR A 40 -3.80 5.08 -2.38
N PHE A 41 -3.89 4.46 -3.56
CA PHE A 41 -3.18 3.22 -3.87
C PHE A 41 -1.67 3.41 -3.74
N TRP A 42 -1.13 4.44 -4.39
CA TRP A 42 0.31 4.71 -4.33
C TRP A 42 0.74 5.15 -2.94
N LEU A 43 -0.03 6.02 -2.28
CA LEU A 43 0.28 6.47 -0.92
C LEU A 43 0.37 5.28 0.06
N LEU A 44 -0.60 4.36 0.02
CA LEU A 44 -0.60 3.18 0.89
C LEU A 44 0.49 2.17 0.53
N THR A 45 0.80 2.04 -0.77
CA THR A 45 1.90 1.17 -1.23
C THR A 45 3.24 1.67 -0.69
N PHE A 46 3.54 2.96 -0.86
CA PHE A 46 4.78 3.54 -0.36
C PHE A 46 4.85 3.55 1.16
N LEU A 47 3.73 3.82 1.85
CA LEU A 47 3.68 3.76 3.30
C LEU A 47 4.01 2.35 3.82
N GLN A 48 3.45 1.31 3.23
CA GLN A 48 3.77 -0.07 3.61
C GLN A 48 5.24 -0.41 3.37
N LEU A 49 5.78 -0.07 2.19
CA LEU A 49 7.19 -0.31 1.89
C LEU A 49 8.12 0.44 2.86
N PHE A 50 7.78 1.68 3.19
CA PHE A 50 8.51 2.48 4.16
C PHE A 50 8.47 1.84 5.56
N LEU A 51 7.31 1.37 6.01
CA LEU A 51 7.18 0.66 7.28
C LEU A 51 8.00 -0.63 7.30
N PHE A 52 7.94 -1.44 6.23
CA PHE A 52 8.75 -2.66 6.13
C PHE A 52 10.25 -2.36 6.16
N ALA A 53 10.71 -1.37 5.40
CA ALA A 53 12.12 -0.96 5.41
C ALA A 53 12.55 -0.45 6.79
N THR A 54 11.71 0.34 7.45
CA THR A 54 11.96 0.87 8.79
C THR A 54 12.02 -0.26 9.83
N LEU A 55 11.07 -1.19 9.80
CA LEU A 55 11.05 -2.35 10.69
C LEU A 55 12.25 -3.26 10.46
N TYR A 56 12.64 -3.48 9.21
CA TYR A 56 13.84 -4.24 8.88
C TYR A 56 15.10 -3.57 9.43
N PHE A 57 15.24 -2.25 9.25
CA PHE A 57 16.36 -1.48 9.77
C PHE A 57 16.42 -1.51 11.30
N ILE A 58 15.29 -1.25 11.98
CA ILE A 58 15.21 -1.28 13.44
C ILE A 58 15.50 -2.69 13.97
N GLY A 59 14.89 -3.72 13.38
CA GLY A 59 15.13 -5.12 13.75
C GLY A 59 16.61 -5.45 13.68
N HIS A 60 17.25 -5.20 12.55
CA HIS A 60 18.67 -5.49 12.37
C HIS A 60 19.60 -4.61 13.23
N ARG A 61 19.20 -3.38 13.55
CA ARG A 61 20.03 -2.43 14.32
C ARG A 61 20.02 -2.71 15.82
N PHE A 62 18.89 -3.15 16.35
CA PHE A 62 18.64 -3.30 17.80
C PHE A 62 18.53 -4.76 18.26
N PHE A 63 18.17 -5.69 17.37
CA PHE A 63 18.04 -7.12 17.66
C PHE A 63 18.88 -7.93 16.66
N PRO A 64 20.21 -8.00 16.86
CA PRO A 64 21.11 -8.75 15.99
C PRO A 64 20.90 -10.27 16.07
#